data_AF-A0ABD0NB13-F1
#
_entry.id   AF-A0ABD0NB13-F1
#
_cell.length_a   1.000
_cell.length_b   1.000
_cell.length_c   1.000
_cell.angle_alpha   90.00
_cell.angle_beta   90.00
_cell.angle_gamma   90.00
#
_symmetry.space_group_name_H-M   'P 1'
#
loop_
_entity.id
_entity.type
_entity.pdbx_description
1 polymer ?
#
loop_
_entity_poly.entity_id
_entity_poly.type
_entity_poly.pdbx_seq_one_letter_code
_entity_poly.pdbx_strand_id
1 'polypeptide(L)'
;LGLASMVIVFFCNTYYIMVLVWGLYFLAHSFTSPLPWATCGHEWNTVNCTTNFSRVCFNQSLSPSSPNNVSSLNSSASCVEPTGLRSSVMEFW
;
A
#
# COMPACT_ATOMS: atom_id res chain seq x y z
N LEU A 1 -9.03 18.42 41.19
CA LEU A 1 -8.17 17.23 40.97
C LEU A 1 -9.00 16.02 40.49
N GLY A 2 -10.03 15.57 41.21
CA GLY A 2 -10.83 14.39 40.83
C GLY A 2 -11.57 14.46 39.48
N LEU A 3 -12.14 15.61 39.11
CA LEU A 3 -12.83 15.75 37.81
C LEU A 3 -11.86 15.66 36.62
N ALA A 4 -10.68 16.27 36.74
CA ALA A 4 -9.66 16.20 35.70
C ALA A 4 -9.19 14.77 35.46
N SER A 5 -8.98 13.98 36.53
CA SER A 5 -8.62 12.57 36.41
C SER A 5 -9.75 11.73 35.80
N MET A 6 -11.02 11.98 36.15
CA MET A 6 -12.15 11.25 35.57
C MET A 6 -12.27 11.47 34.06
N VAL A 7 -12.09 12.72 33.61
CA VAL A 7 -12.10 13.07 32.18
C VAL A 7 -10.97 12.40 31.42
N ILE A 8 -9.74 12.41 31.97
CA ILE A 8 -8.58 11.74 31.35
C ILE A 8 -8.82 10.23 31.24
N VAL A 9 -9.31 9.59 32.31
CA VAL A 9 -9.58 8.15 32.33
C VAL A 9 -10.68 7.79 31.32
N PHE A 10 -11.72 8.61 31.18
CA PHE A 10 -12.76 8.42 30.18
C PHE A 10 -12.18 8.40 28.76
N PHE A 11 -11.41 9.43 28.38
CA PHE A 11 -10.79 9.48 27.05
C PHE A 11 -9.82 8.32 26.80
N CYS A 12 -9.03 7.94 27.81
CA CYS A 12 -8.10 6.82 27.70
C CYS A 12 -8.83 5.48 27.45
N ASN A 13 -9.92 5.23 28.19
CA ASN A 13 -10.72 4.01 28.02
C ASN A 13 -11.43 3.98 26.65
N THR A 14 -12.02 5.10 26.22
CA THR A 14 -12.67 5.16 24.90
C THR A 14 -11.66 4.92 23.78
N TYR A 15 -10.49 5.56 23.83
CA TYR A 15 -9.44 5.33 22.84
C TYR A 15 -8.97 3.87 22.82
N TYR A 16 -8.77 3.27 24.00
CA TYR A 16 -8.38 1.87 24.12
C TYR A 16 -9.41 0.93 23.49
N ILE A 17 -10.71 1.13 23.77
CA ILE A 17 -11.79 0.33 23.18
C ILE A 17 -11.83 0.48 21.65
N MET A 18 -11.64 1.69 21.11
CA MET A 18 -11.62 1.90 19.65
C MET A 18 -10.52 1.09 18.98
N VAL A 19 -9.30 1.08 19.52
CA VAL A 19 -8.19 0.27 18.98
C VAL A 19 -8.51 -1.22 19.02
N LEU A 20 -9.12 -1.71 20.10
CA LEU A 20 -9.54 -3.11 20.20
C LEU A 20 -10.62 -3.49 19.19
N VAL A 21 -11.63 -2.64 19.00
CA VAL A 21 -12.70 -2.86 18.02
C VAL A 21 -12.12 -2.96 16.61
N TRP A 22 -11.23 -2.05 16.24
CA TRP A 22 -10.51 -2.13 14.98
C TRP A 22 -9.70 -3.43 14.86
N GLY A 23 -8.96 -3.82 15.91
CA GLY A 23 -8.22 -5.08 15.91
C GLY A 23 -9.12 -6.32 15.71
N LEU A 24 -10.26 -6.36 16.38
CA LEU A 24 -11.24 -7.45 16.24
C LEU A 24 -11.90 -7.45 14.85
N TYR A 25 -12.15 -6.29 14.26
CA TYR A 25 -12.66 -6.15 12.90
C TYR A 25 -11.68 -6.78 11.88
N PHE A 26 -10.41 -6.38 11.91
CA PHE A 26 -9.38 -7.01 11.07
C PHE A 26 -9.21 -8.51 11.37
N LEU A 27 -9.33 -8.93 12.63
CA LEU A 27 -9.23 -10.35 12.98
C LEU A 27 -10.38 -11.16 12.38
N ALA A 28 -11.62 -10.69 12.51
CA ALA A 28 -12.80 -11.37 11.97
C ALA A 28 -12.71 -11.51 10.44
N HIS A 29 -12.30 -10.44 9.75
CA HIS A 29 -12.12 -10.45 8.30
C HIS A 29 -10.89 -11.27 7.84
N SER A 30 -9.93 -11.57 8.72
CA SER A 30 -8.78 -12.43 8.38
C SER A 30 -9.17 -13.89 8.12
N PHE A 31 -10.36 -14.33 8.57
CA PHE A 31 -10.88 -15.66 8.27
C PHE A 31 -11.56 -15.74 6.90
N THR A 32 -11.65 -14.63 6.16
CA THR A 32 -12.22 -14.60 4.80
C THR A 32 -11.12 -14.76 3.76
N SER A 33 -11.43 -15.45 2.66
CA SER A 33 -10.54 -15.60 1.50
C SER A 33 -11.30 -15.26 0.22
N PRO A 34 -10.85 -14.28 -0.58
CA PRO A 34 -9.68 -13.42 -0.38
C PRO A 34 -9.88 -12.38 0.74
N LEU A 35 -8.79 -11.96 1.38
CA LEU A 35 -8.85 -10.89 2.38
C LEU A 35 -9.22 -9.56 1.70
N PRO A 36 -10.15 -8.76 2.27
CA PRO A 36 -10.67 -7.57 1.60
C PRO A 36 -9.60 -6.49 1.37
N TRP A 37 -8.61 -6.38 2.25
CA TRP A 37 -7.49 -5.44 2.09
C TRP A 37 -6.27 -6.00 1.34
N ALA A 38 -6.33 -7.23 0.84
CA ALA A 38 -5.19 -7.84 0.14
C ALA A 38 -5.07 -7.41 -1.33
N THR A 39 -6.11 -6.80 -1.91
CA THR A 39 -6.12 -6.41 -3.33
C THR A 39 -6.58 -4.97 -3.52
N CYS A 40 -6.09 -4.35 -4.59
CA CYS A 40 -6.59 -3.06 -5.08
C CYS A 40 -7.78 -3.29 -6.03
N GLY A 41 -8.67 -2.31 -6.14
CA GLY A 41 -9.83 -2.35 -7.06
C GLY A 41 -11.18 -2.27 -6.34
N HIS A 42 -11.17 -1.94 -5.05
CA HIS A 42 -12.37 -1.68 -4.28
C HIS A 42 -12.72 -0.19 -4.33
N GLU A 43 -13.95 0.16 -3.96
CA GLU A 43 -14.43 1.55 -3.92
C GLU A 43 -13.64 2.45 -2.96
N TRP A 44 -12.93 1.86 -1.99
CA TRP A 44 -12.04 2.56 -1.09
C TRP A 44 -10.65 2.86 -1.60
N ASN A 45 -10.24 2.21 -2.68
CA ASN A 45 -8.89 2.36 -3.17
C ASN A 45 -8.73 3.62 -3.99
N THR A 46 -7.62 4.31 -3.76
CA THR A 46 -7.18 5.41 -4.62
C THR A 46 -6.54 4.88 -5.89
N VAL A 47 -6.38 5.75 -6.89
CA VAL A 47 -5.69 5.40 -8.16
C VAL A 47 -4.23 4.98 -7.98
N ASN A 48 -3.62 5.35 -6.84
CA ASN A 48 -2.23 5.02 -6.52
C ASN A 48 -2.11 3.74 -5.67
N CYS A 49 -3.19 2.98 -5.51
CA CYS A 49 -3.16 1.71 -4.79
C CYS A 49 -2.26 0.70 -5.52
N THR A 50 -1.34 0.08 -4.80
CA THR A 50 -0.56 -1.07 -5.27
C THR A 50 -0.44 -2.15 -4.21
N THR A 51 -0.40 -3.40 -4.66
CA THR A 51 0.02 -4.55 -3.85
C THR A 51 1.49 -4.90 -4.08
N ASN A 52 2.11 -4.31 -5.10
CA ASN A 52 3.48 -4.59 -5.50
C ASN A 52 4.33 -3.32 -5.48
N PHE A 53 5.29 -3.28 -4.56
CA PHE A 53 6.27 -2.18 -4.42
C PHE A 53 7.59 -2.50 -5.13
N SER A 54 7.60 -3.47 -6.07
CA SER A 54 8.80 -3.78 -6.82
C SER A 54 9.09 -2.66 -7.82
N ARG A 55 10.38 -2.36 -8.01
CA ARG A 55 10.81 -1.44 -9.06
C ARG A 55 10.54 -2.09 -10.40
N VAL A 56 9.64 -1.50 -11.18
CA VAL A 56 9.42 -1.93 -12.56
C VAL A 56 10.47 -1.25 -13.42
N CYS A 57 11.40 -2.03 -13.96
CA CYS A 57 12.44 -1.56 -14.86
C CYS A 57 12.12 -2.02 -16.28
N PHE A 58 12.14 -1.08 -17.22
CA PHE A 58 11.96 -1.39 -18.64
C PHE A 58 13.30 -1.27 -19.36
N ASN A 59 13.60 -2.27 -20.19
CA ASN A 59 14.73 -2.18 -21.12
C ASN A 59 14.29 -1.30 -22.29
N GLN A 60 14.88 -0.11 -22.41
CA GLN A 60 14.63 0.76 -23.55
C GLN A 60 15.31 0.17 -24.79
N SER A 61 14.58 -0.69 -25.51
CA SER A 61 14.99 -1.15 -26.83
C SER A 61 14.51 -0.10 -27.83
N LEU A 62 15.40 0.81 -28.23
CA LEU A 62 15.21 1.59 -29.45
C LEU A 62 15.01 0.57 -30.59
N SER A 63 13.87 0.64 -31.29
CA SER A 63 13.58 -0.28 -32.38
C SER A 63 14.73 -0.27 -33.40
N PRO A 64 15.30 -1.42 -33.78
CA PRO A 64 16.39 -1.43 -34.75
C PRO A 64 15.82 -1.14 -36.14
N SER A 65 16.03 0.07 -36.64
CA SER A 65 15.71 0.41 -38.03
C SER A 65 16.80 0.03 -39.03
N SER A 66 17.83 -0.77 -38.66
CA SER A 66 18.77 -1.38 -39.63
C SER A 66 19.76 -2.35 -38.96
N PRO A 67 20.21 -3.44 -39.61
CA PRO A 67 21.11 -4.43 -39.02
C PRO A 67 22.58 -4.08 -39.28
N ASN A 68 23.16 -3.14 -38.54
CA ASN A 68 24.60 -2.86 -38.61
C ASN A 68 25.25 -2.96 -37.23
N ASN A 69 25.71 -4.17 -36.93
CA ASN A 69 26.94 -4.52 -36.21
C ASN A 69 27.67 -3.39 -35.44
N VAL A 70 27.27 -3.07 -34.19
CA VAL A 70 28.17 -2.52 -33.17
C VAL A 70 27.76 -2.99 -31.77
N SER A 71 28.80 -3.37 -31.04
CA SER A 71 28.95 -3.70 -29.63
C SER A 71 28.32 -2.72 -28.63
N SER A 72 28.06 -3.25 -27.43
CA SER A 72 27.53 -2.61 -26.21
C SER A 72 26.03 -2.27 -26.24
N LEU A 73 25.22 -3.22 -25.75
CA LEU A 73 23.92 -2.90 -25.16
C LEU A 73 24.17 -2.00 -23.94
N ASN A 74 24.18 -0.69 -24.16
CA ASN A 74 23.98 0.25 -23.08
C ASN A 74 22.48 0.24 -22.78
N SER A 75 21.99 -0.84 -22.18
CA SER A 75 20.62 -0.96 -21.71
C SER A 75 20.46 0.04 -20.57
N SER A 76 20.13 1.29 -20.90
CA SER A 76 19.67 2.27 -19.91
C SER A 76 18.32 1.79 -19.41
N ALA A 77 18.34 0.90 -18.42
CA ALA A 77 17.16 0.45 -17.70
C ALA A 77 16.58 1.66 -16.96
N SER A 78 15.47 2.21 -17.47
CA SER A 78 14.72 3.21 -16.74
C SER A 78 13.82 2.47 -15.75
N CYS A 79 14.15 2.55 -14.47
CA CYS A 79 13.32 2.02 -13.41
C CYS A 79 12.35 3.09 -12.94
N VAL A 80 11.08 2.75 -12.86
CA VAL A 80 10.08 3.62 -12.24
C VAL A 80 10.26 3.51 -10.73
N GLU A 81 10.60 4.64 -10.10
CA GLU A 81 10.68 4.77 -8.65
C GLU A 81 9.24 4.67 -8.09
N PRO A 82 8.97 3.86 -7.05
CA PRO A 82 7.62 3.67 -6.50
C PRO A 82 7.09 4.88 -5.70
N THR A 83 7.50 6.10 -6.03
CA THR A 83 7.14 7.32 -5.30
C THR A 83 5.64 7.62 -5.46
N GLY A 84 4.93 7.67 -4.35
CA GLY A 84 3.51 8.03 -4.31
C GLY A 84 2.51 6.86 -4.34
N LEU A 85 2.99 5.62 -4.45
CA LEU A 85 2.13 4.43 -4.34
C LEU A 85 1.71 4.18 -2.88
N ARG A 86 0.45 3.78 -2.66
CA ARG A 86 -0.08 3.40 -1.34
C ARG A 86 -0.48 1.92 -1.31
N SER A 87 -0.29 1.28 -0.16
CA SER A 87 -0.68 -0.12 0.03
C SER A 87 -2.19 -0.24 0.21
N SER A 88 -2.80 -1.28 -0.36
CA SER A 88 -4.25 -1.56 -0.24
C SER A 88 -4.75 -1.63 1.20
N VAL A 89 -3.91 -2.09 2.14
CA VAL A 89 -4.26 -2.18 3.57
C VAL A 89 -4.34 -0.83 4.27
N MET A 90 -3.58 0.16 3.80
CA MET A 90 -3.57 1.51 4.38
C MET A 90 -4.77 2.35 3.94
N GLU A 91 -5.54 1.85 2.98
CA GLU A 91 -6.73 2.51 2.42
C GLU A 91 -8.03 1.84 2.88
N PHE A 92 -7.91 0.77 3.66
CA PHE A 92 -9.05 0.08 4.22
C PHE A 92 -9.57 0.86 5.43
N TRP A 93 -10.87 1.18 5.40
CA TRP A 93 -11.60 1.92 6.44
C TRP A 93 -12.61 1.04 7.18
#